data_AF-A0A3C1Q6L4-F1
#
_entry.id   AF-A0A3C1Q6L4-F1
#
_cell.length_a   1.000
_cell.length_b   1.000
_cell.length_c   1.000
_cell.angle_alpha   90.00
_cell.angle_beta   90.00
_cell.angle_gamma   90.00
#
_symmetry.space_group_name_H-M   'P 1'
#
loop_
_entity.id
_entity.type
_entity.pdbx_description
1 polymer ?
#
loop_
_entity_poly.entity_id
_entity_poly.type
_entity_poly.pdbx_seq_one_letter_code
_entity_poly.pdbx_strand_id
1 'polypeptide(L)'
;LLICRSMQHFQEAYRYEKLYDSQKTALERIGLQGDAMTVRVCTDNPMIDKDIQLFRDCISKDDELIGERLRALSAILKDMGY
;
A
#
# COMPACT_ATOMS: atom_id res chain seq x y z
N LEU A 1 4.85 3.13 -5.87
CA LEU A 1 4.85 3.73 -4.51
C LEU A 1 3.61 3.34 -3.71
N LEU A 2 2.39 3.78 -4.09
CA LEU A 2 1.16 3.44 -3.35
C LEU A 2 0.95 1.93 -3.20
N ILE A 3 0.97 1.16 -4.29
CA ILE A 3 0.80 -0.31 -4.26
C ILE A 3 1.81 -0.98 -3.31
N CYS A 4 3.09 -0.63 -3.41
CA CYS A 4 4.13 -1.17 -2.53
C CYS A 4 3.82 -0.89 -1.05
N ARG A 5 3.39 0.34 -0.70
CA ARG A 5 3.03 0.71 0.67
C ARG A 5 1.75 0.01 1.13
N SER A 6 0.76 -0.14 0.27
CA SER A 6 -0.47 -0.89 0.56
C SER A 6 -0.17 -2.36 0.85
N MET A 7 0.67 -3.01 0.03
CA MET A 7 1.09 -4.39 0.27
C MET A 7 1.84 -4.54 1.60
N GLN A 8 2.77 -3.64 1.90
CA GLN A 8 3.47 -3.61 3.20
C GLN A 8 2.50 -3.43 4.37
N HIS A 9 1.54 -2.51 4.26
CA HIS A 9 0.51 -2.32 5.28
C HIS A 9 -0.30 -3.61 5.51
N PHE A 10 -0.74 -4.27 4.43
CA PHE A 10 -1.56 -5.47 4.53
C PHE A 10 -0.82 -6.70 5.08
N GLN A 11 0.52 -6.72 5.07
CA GLN A 11 1.30 -7.77 5.74
C GLN A 11 1.08 -7.77 7.26
N GLU A 12 0.80 -6.63 7.87
CA GLU A 12 0.56 -6.52 9.32
C GLU A 12 -0.89 -6.16 9.68
N ALA A 13 -1.70 -5.76 8.69
CA ALA A 13 -3.05 -5.25 8.89
C ALA A 13 -4.00 -6.22 9.60
N TYR A 14 -3.73 -7.53 9.55
CA TYR A 14 -4.52 -8.56 10.21
C TYR A 14 -4.60 -8.39 11.74
N ARG A 15 -3.69 -7.62 12.35
CA ARG A 15 -3.72 -7.30 13.78
C ARG A 15 -4.80 -6.28 14.16
N TYR A 16 -5.41 -5.61 13.18
CA TYR A 16 -6.44 -4.61 13.39
C TYR A 16 -7.80 -5.15 12.93
N GLU A 17 -8.83 -4.95 13.75
CA GLU A 17 -10.20 -5.36 13.42
C GLU A 17 -10.68 -4.78 12.08
N LYS A 18 -10.36 -3.52 11.81
CA LYS A 18 -10.73 -2.81 10.58
C LYS A 18 -9.70 -2.88 9.47
N LEU A 19 -8.65 -3.70 9.63
CA LEU A 19 -7.44 -3.72 8.77
C LEU A 19 -6.62 -2.43 8.77
N TYR A 20 -6.87 -1.50 9.69
CA TYR A 20 -6.04 -0.32 9.90
C TYR A 20 -6.13 0.17 11.34
N ASP A 21 -5.15 0.97 11.74
CA ASP A 21 -5.13 1.67 13.01
C ASP A 21 -5.97 2.96 12.91
N SER A 22 -7.07 3.03 13.67
CA SER A 22 -7.95 4.21 13.69
C SER A 22 -7.32 5.42 14.38
N GLN A 23 -6.32 5.22 15.24
CA GLN A 23 -5.57 6.30 15.89
C GLN A 23 -4.40 6.78 15.03
N LYS A 24 -3.89 5.92 14.13
CA LYS A 24 -2.77 6.23 13.23
C LYS A 24 -3.08 5.86 11.77
N THR A 25 -3.83 6.73 11.11
CA THR A 25 -4.28 6.51 9.72
C THR A 25 -3.23 6.85 8.67
N ALA A 26 -2.23 7.67 9.01
CA ALA A 26 -1.11 7.97 8.14
C ALA A 26 -0.14 6.78 8.12
N LEU A 27 -0.02 6.14 6.95
CA LEU A 27 0.83 4.98 6.74
C LEU A 27 2.27 5.40 6.45
N GLU A 28 2.46 6.40 5.58
CA GLU A 28 3.78 6.82 5.12
C GLU A 28 3.76 8.26 4.58
N ARG A 29 4.89 8.96 4.70
CA ARG A 29 5.17 10.20 3.96
C ARG A 29 6.41 10.01 3.08
N ILE A 30 6.21 9.98 1.76
CA ILE A 30 7.26 9.73 0.78
C ILE A 30 7.75 11.06 0.23
N GLY A 31 9.02 11.37 0.45
CA GLY A 31 9.66 12.55 -0.15
C GLY A 31 9.69 12.44 -1.67
N LEU A 32 9.25 13.49 -2.35
CA LEU A 32 9.30 13.64 -3.81
C LEU A 32 9.97 14.98 -4.13
N GLN A 33 10.41 15.16 -5.37
CA GLN A 33 11.03 16.43 -5.73
C GLN A 33 10.02 17.58 -5.56
N GLY A 34 10.33 18.52 -4.67
CA GLY A 34 9.51 19.71 -4.41
C GLY A 34 8.35 19.54 -3.43
N ASP A 35 8.05 18.32 -2.95
CA ASP A 35 7.01 18.08 -1.93
C ASP A 35 7.12 16.67 -1.30
N ALA A 36 6.09 16.20 -0.61
CA ALA A 36 5.96 14.82 -0.17
C ALA A 36 4.55 14.28 -0.41
N MET A 37 4.48 13.04 -0.90
CA MET A 37 3.23 12.32 -1.00
C MET A 37 2.93 11.62 0.32
N THR A 38 1.78 11.91 0.92
CA THR A 38 1.32 11.22 2.13
C THR A 38 0.36 10.10 1.74
N VAL A 39 0.67 8.87 2.16
CA VAL A 39 -0.22 7.72 2.03
C VAL A 39 -0.94 7.54 3.36
N ARG A 40 -2.27 7.59 3.34
CA ARG A 40 -3.12 7.43 4.52
C ARG A 40 -4.37 6.63 4.21
N VAL A 41 -4.95 6.02 5.23
CA VAL A 41 -6.30 5.46 5.16
C VAL A 41 -7.29 6.61 5.01
N CYS A 42 -8.19 6.51 4.03
CA CYS A 42 -9.16 7.55 3.71
C CYS A 42 -10.35 7.46 4.67
N THR A 43 -10.19 7.89 5.92
CA THR A 43 -11.28 7.91 6.92
C THR A 43 -12.42 8.87 6.57
N ASP A 44 -12.21 9.75 5.59
CA ASP A 44 -13.24 10.61 5.02
C ASP A 44 -14.23 9.82 4.14
N ASN A 45 -13.90 8.58 3.74
CA ASN A 45 -14.78 7.68 3.00
C ASN A 45 -15.76 6.97 3.97
N PRO A 46 -17.08 7.18 3.86
CA PRO A 46 -18.07 6.50 4.70
C PRO A 46 -18.04 4.97 4.60
N MET A 47 -17.54 4.43 3.49
CA MET A 47 -17.44 3.00 3.21
C MET A 47 -16.05 2.43 3.49
N ILE A 48 -15.15 3.19 4.15
CA ILE A 48 -13.74 2.83 4.31
C ILE A 48 -13.52 1.42 4.88
N ASP A 49 -14.31 1.03 5.88
CA ASP A 49 -14.18 -0.28 6.54
C ASP A 49 -14.47 -1.45 5.58
N LYS A 50 -15.35 -1.24 4.58
CA LYS A 50 -15.66 -2.23 3.55
C LYS A 50 -14.68 -2.14 2.38
N ASP A 51 -14.38 -0.93 1.92
CA ASP A 51 -13.55 -0.70 0.75
C ASP A 51 -12.11 -1.15 0.98
N ILE A 52 -11.59 -0.99 2.20
CA ILE A 52 -10.25 -1.49 2.53
C ILE A 52 -10.17 -3.01 2.47
N GLN A 53 -11.24 -3.73 2.83
CA GLN A 53 -11.33 -5.18 2.69
C GLN A 53 -11.37 -5.59 1.23
N LEU A 54 -12.22 -4.94 0.42
CA LEU A 54 -12.30 -5.17 -1.02
C LEU A 54 -10.94 -4.94 -1.69
N PHE A 55 -10.25 -3.87 -1.30
CA PHE A 55 -8.94 -3.53 -1.84
C PHE A 55 -7.87 -4.55 -1.45
N ARG A 56 -7.84 -5.00 -0.18
CA ARG A 56 -6.98 -6.10 0.26
C ARG A 56 -7.26 -7.36 -0.56
N ASP A 57 -8.52 -7.73 -0.71
CA ASP A 57 -8.91 -8.97 -1.40
C ASP A 57 -8.55 -8.91 -2.89
N CYS A 58 -8.68 -7.76 -3.54
CA CYS A 58 -8.19 -7.55 -4.90
C CYS A 58 -6.67 -7.71 -5.01
N ILE A 59 -5.90 -7.07 -4.11
CA ILE A 59 -4.43 -7.21 -4.10
C ILE A 59 -4.04 -8.67 -3.87
N SER A 60 -4.66 -9.35 -2.90
CA SER A 60 -4.33 -10.73 -2.57
C SER A 60 -4.65 -11.71 -3.71
N LYS A 61 -5.70 -11.46 -4.51
CA LYS A 61 -6.02 -12.28 -5.69
C LYS A 61 -4.94 -12.21 -6.76
N ASP A 62 -4.33 -11.03 -6.91
CA ASP A 62 -3.32 -10.76 -7.94
C ASP A 62 -1.88 -10.78 -7.36
N ASP A 63 -1.68 -11.24 -6.11
CA ASP A 63 -0.41 -11.07 -5.38
C ASP A 63 0.78 -11.73 -6.09
N GLU A 64 0.58 -12.91 -6.69
CA GLU A 64 1.62 -13.59 -7.46
C GLU A 64 2.06 -12.78 -8.68
N LEU A 65 1.09 -12.32 -9.49
CA LEU A 65 1.34 -11.54 -10.70
C LEU A 65 1.94 -10.17 -10.38
N ILE A 66 1.44 -9.49 -9.34
CA ILE A 66 1.96 -8.21 -8.87
C ILE A 66 3.40 -8.41 -8.35
N GLY A 67 3.64 -9.45 -7.56
CA GLY A 67 4.95 -9.78 -7.00
C GLY A 67 6.00 -10.08 -8.07
N GLU A 68 5.63 -10.80 -9.13
CA GLU A 68 6.50 -11.02 -10.30
C GLU A 68 6.88 -9.70 -10.98
N ARG A 69 5.90 -8.86 -11.29
CA ARG A 69 6.11 -7.56 -11.95
C ARG A 69 6.95 -6.61 -11.11
N LEU A 70 6.74 -6.58 -9.79
CA LEU A 70 7.53 -5.76 -8.88
C LEU A 70 8.99 -6.23 -8.81
N ARG A 71 9.23 -7.55 -8.84
CA ARG A 71 10.59 -8.10 -8.92
C ARG A 71 11.29 -7.71 -10.22
N ALA A 72 10.61 -7.84 -11.36
CA ALA A 72 11.13 -7.41 -12.65
C ALA A 72 11.44 -5.90 -12.68
N LEU A 73 10.51 -5.07 -12.18
CA LEU A 73 10.72 -3.63 -12.06
C LEU A 73 11.93 -3.31 -11.16
N SER A 74 12.08 -4.00 -10.03
CA SER A 74 13.23 -3.79 -9.13
C SER A 74 14.56 -4.13 -9.81
N ALA A 75 14.61 -5.17 -10.64
CA ALA A 75 15.81 -5.50 -11.40
C ALA A 75 16.17 -4.39 -12.40
N ILE A 76 15.19 -3.92 -13.19
CA ILE A 76 15.39 -2.83 -14.15
C ILE A 76 15.89 -1.56 -13.46
N LEU A 77 15.30 -1.18 -12.32
CA LEU A 77 15.72 0.00 -11.57
C LEU A 77 17.17 -0.12 -11.08
N LYS A 78 17.57 -1.29 -10.57
CA LYS A 78 18.96 -1.55 -10.14
C LYS A 78 19.93 -1.48 -11.32
N ASP A 79 19.57 -2.03 -12.47
CA ASP A 79 20.39 -1.98 -13.69
C ASP A 79 20.59 -0.54 -14.19
N MET A 80 19.60 0.33 -13.96
CA MET A 80 19.68 1.78 -14.26
C MET A 80 20.51 2.57 -13.24
N GLY A 81 20.98 1.94 -12.16
CA GLY A 81 21.76 2.59 -11.11
C GLY A 81 20.92 3.39 -10.10
N TYR A 82 19.62 3.08 -9.99
CA TYR A 82 18.77 3.57 -8.89
C TYR A 82 18.84 2.65 -7.67
#